data_AF-A0A3N5JH49-F1
#
_entry.id   AF-A0A3N5JH49-F1
#
_cell.length_a   1.000
_cell.length_b   1.000
_cell.length_c   1.000
_cell.angle_alpha   90.00
_cell.angle_beta   90.00
_cell.angle_gamma   90.00
#
_symmetry.space_group_name_H-M   'P 1'
#
loop_
_entity.id
_entity.type
_entity.pdbx_description
1 polymer ?
#
loop_
_entity_poly.entity_id
_entity_poly.type
_entity_poly.pdbx_seq_one_letter_code
_entity_poly.pdbx_strand_id
1 'polypeptide(L)'
;MNSESVAFLTERLLKNVDGCREGRMDAEAFLQEAENLLGGLPLYPARTITEVGTAVGEKLDALPAVAVDLTLRLMGSTERAVRAMTVAVIARLARYQPGMWVETALHLINDDDWEVRDLAAHIFDTPDAGDGAADFHLQFVCDTVTDWVINPNERIRRAASHALLRYAVCHAEFRPRWLDMLDPLITDTSEYVRFSLVSALRTLGRADGPLVLNYMESALNRLTDESREVFRLTLDHAFTAKYPERKSELLARL
;
A
#
# COMPACT_ATOMS: atom_id res chain seq x y z
N MET A 1 11.22 -18.61 -1.06
CA MET A 1 10.36 -19.61 -0.40
C MET A 1 9.54 -20.31 -1.47
N ASN A 2 9.39 -21.64 -1.44
CA ASN A 2 8.67 -22.39 -2.47
C ASN A 2 7.15 -22.38 -2.19
N SER A 3 6.32 -22.75 -3.19
CA SER A 3 4.86 -22.78 -3.07
C SER A 3 4.37 -23.73 -1.96
N GLU A 4 5.10 -24.80 -1.69
CA GLU A 4 4.78 -25.77 -0.63
C GLU A 4 4.86 -25.12 0.77
N SER A 5 5.84 -24.25 1.00
CA SER A 5 5.97 -23.52 2.27
C SER A 5 4.81 -22.55 2.48
N VAL A 6 4.39 -21.84 1.42
CA VAL A 6 3.22 -20.94 1.49
C VAL A 6 1.95 -21.72 1.82
N ALA A 7 1.72 -22.84 1.12
CA ALA A 7 0.56 -23.69 1.36
C ALA A 7 0.51 -24.22 2.80
N PHE A 8 1.66 -24.66 3.34
CA PHE A 8 1.77 -25.11 4.72
C PHE A 8 1.45 -24.00 5.74
N LEU A 9 2.05 -22.82 5.59
CA LEU A 9 1.82 -21.68 6.48
C LEU A 9 0.35 -21.26 6.46
N THR A 10 -0.22 -21.14 5.26
CA THR A 10 -1.64 -20.81 5.06
C THR A 10 -2.54 -21.85 5.72
N GLU A 11 -2.38 -23.14 5.42
CA GLU A 11 -3.21 -24.20 6.00
C GLU A 11 -3.16 -24.17 7.54
N ARG A 12 -1.97 -24.00 8.11
CA ARG A 12 -1.76 -23.96 9.55
C ARG A 12 -2.49 -22.78 10.19
N LEU A 13 -2.33 -21.57 9.65
CA LEU A 13 -2.99 -20.38 10.19
C LEU A 13 -4.51 -20.43 10.01
N LEU A 14 -5.01 -20.94 8.87
CA LEU A 14 -6.45 -21.10 8.67
C LEU A 14 -7.06 -22.08 9.67
N LYS A 15 -6.35 -23.16 10.02
CA LYS A 15 -6.81 -24.09 11.08
C LYS A 15 -6.88 -23.41 12.45
N ASN A 16 -5.96 -22.50 12.74
CA ASN A 16 -5.96 -21.73 13.98
C ASN A 16 -7.11 -20.72 14.02
N VAL A 17 -7.48 -20.11 12.89
CA VAL A 17 -8.69 -19.29 12.78
C VAL A 17 -9.95 -20.10 13.11
N ASP A 18 -10.06 -21.34 12.62
CA ASP A 18 -11.18 -22.23 13.01
C ASP A 18 -11.16 -22.54 14.51
N GLY A 19 -9.97 -22.75 15.08
CA GLY A 19 -9.79 -22.92 16.51
C GLY A 19 -10.32 -21.73 17.31
N CYS A 20 -10.06 -20.50 16.85
CA CYS A 20 -10.57 -19.27 17.46
C CYS A 20 -12.09 -19.19 17.37
N ARG A 21 -12.66 -19.46 16.19
CA ARG A 21 -14.11 -19.51 15.98
C ARG A 21 -14.80 -20.50 16.92
N GLU A 22 -14.18 -21.65 17.14
CA GLU A 22 -14.73 -22.75 17.94
C GLU A 22 -14.44 -22.61 19.44
N GLY A 23 -13.75 -21.53 19.86
CA GLY A 23 -13.35 -21.32 21.25
C GLY A 23 -12.29 -22.31 21.77
N ARG A 24 -11.62 -23.03 20.86
CA ARG A 24 -10.54 -23.97 21.18
C ARG A 24 -9.17 -23.28 21.28
N MET A 25 -9.08 -22.04 20.82
CA MET A 25 -7.91 -21.18 20.81
C MET A 25 -8.37 -19.76 21.08
N ASP A 26 -7.63 -18.98 21.87
CA ASP A 26 -7.87 -17.56 22.02
C ASP A 26 -6.95 -16.74 21.09
N ALA A 27 -7.19 -15.44 21.00
CA ALA A 27 -6.44 -14.56 20.10
C ALA A 27 -4.95 -14.43 20.47
N GLU A 28 -4.61 -14.59 21.75
CA GLU A 28 -3.22 -14.54 22.21
C GLU A 28 -2.45 -15.79 21.79
N ALA A 29 -3.06 -16.97 21.93
CA ALA A 29 -2.51 -18.22 21.44
C ALA A 29 -2.39 -18.23 19.90
N PHE A 30 -3.33 -17.60 19.19
CA PHE A 30 -3.23 -17.40 17.75
C PHE A 30 -2.02 -16.53 17.39
N LEU A 31 -1.87 -15.37 18.07
CA LEU A 31 -0.75 -14.45 17.86
C LEU A 31 0.59 -15.17 18.08
N GLN A 32 0.75 -15.87 19.20
CA GLN A 32 2.00 -16.57 19.50
C GLN A 32 2.36 -17.62 18.44
N GLU A 33 1.37 -18.35 17.93
CA GLU A 33 1.58 -19.33 16.86
C GLU A 33 1.88 -18.63 15.52
N ALA A 34 1.25 -17.50 15.21
CA ALA A 34 1.59 -16.70 14.03
C ALA A 34 3.03 -16.17 14.09
N GLU A 35 3.48 -15.69 15.26
CA GLU A 35 4.87 -15.29 15.50
C GLU A 35 5.84 -16.46 15.36
N ASN A 36 5.49 -17.64 15.86
CA ASN A 36 6.34 -18.83 15.70
C ASN A 36 6.46 -19.28 14.24
N LEU A 37 5.38 -19.17 13.46
CA LEU A 37 5.34 -19.62 12.07
C LEU A 37 5.98 -18.62 11.11
N LEU A 38 5.79 -17.33 11.36
CA LEU A 38 6.21 -16.25 10.47
C LEU A 38 7.49 -15.55 10.93
N GLY A 39 7.90 -15.76 12.18
CA GLY A 39 9.09 -15.18 12.79
C GLY A 39 10.33 -15.44 11.94
N GLY A 40 11.10 -14.38 11.70
CA GLY A 40 12.33 -14.45 10.89
C GLY A 40 12.11 -14.63 9.37
N LEU A 41 10.88 -14.71 8.88
CA LEU A 41 10.65 -14.70 7.42
C LEU A 41 11.04 -13.34 6.82
N PRO A 42 11.71 -13.33 5.65
CA PRO A 42 11.97 -12.08 4.93
C PRO A 42 10.67 -11.52 4.38
N LEU A 43 10.54 -10.19 4.44
CA LEU A 43 9.41 -9.48 3.84
C LEU A 43 9.55 -9.26 2.33
N TYR A 44 10.74 -9.46 1.76
CA TYR A 44 10.94 -9.38 0.31
C TYR A 44 11.39 -10.70 -0.31
N PRO A 45 10.74 -11.14 -1.42
CA PRO A 45 9.53 -10.55 -2.01
C PRO A 45 8.30 -10.75 -1.11
N ALA A 46 7.45 -9.72 -0.99
CA ALA A 46 6.30 -9.69 -0.07
C ALA A 46 5.20 -10.71 -0.35
N ARG A 47 5.25 -11.32 -1.54
CA ARG A 47 4.27 -12.26 -2.07
C ARG A 47 3.83 -13.32 -1.06
N THR A 48 4.75 -13.96 -0.34
CA THR A 48 4.35 -15.01 0.61
C THR A 48 3.52 -14.46 1.76
N ILE A 49 3.94 -13.35 2.35
CA ILE A 49 3.25 -12.74 3.48
C ILE A 49 1.88 -12.19 3.04
N THR A 50 1.80 -11.61 1.84
CA THR A 50 0.53 -11.12 1.28
C THR A 50 -0.42 -12.25 0.91
N GLU A 51 0.06 -13.35 0.32
CA GLU A 51 -0.76 -14.52 -0.02
C GLU A 51 -1.35 -15.17 1.25
N VAL A 52 -0.51 -15.38 2.28
CA VAL A 52 -0.95 -15.93 3.58
C VAL A 52 -1.96 -14.99 4.23
N GLY A 53 -1.66 -13.69 4.32
CA GLY A 53 -2.54 -12.70 4.93
C GLY A 53 -3.87 -12.54 4.20
N THR A 54 -3.86 -12.61 2.86
CA THR A 54 -5.09 -12.58 2.06
C THR A 54 -5.97 -13.77 2.36
N ALA A 55 -5.42 -14.99 2.41
CA ALA A 55 -6.18 -16.19 2.74
C ALA A 55 -6.76 -16.13 4.17
N VAL A 56 -5.99 -15.62 5.14
CA VAL A 56 -6.48 -15.39 6.50
C VAL A 56 -7.62 -14.35 6.51
N GLY A 57 -7.45 -13.23 5.82
CA GLY A 57 -8.47 -12.18 5.69
C GLY A 57 -9.76 -12.69 5.05
N GLU A 58 -9.66 -13.53 4.01
CA GLU A 58 -10.81 -14.19 3.38
C GLU A 58 -11.60 -15.07 4.34
N LYS A 59 -10.90 -15.77 5.22
CA LYS A 59 -11.55 -16.60 6.23
C LYS A 59 -12.19 -15.77 7.34
N LEU A 60 -11.53 -14.68 7.73
CA LEU A 60 -12.02 -13.76 8.77
C LEU A 60 -13.20 -12.93 8.31
N ASP A 61 -13.39 -12.73 7.01
CA ASP A 61 -14.55 -12.07 6.42
C ASP A 61 -15.88 -12.62 6.96
N ALA A 62 -15.98 -13.95 7.06
CA ALA A 62 -17.18 -14.61 7.58
C ALA A 62 -17.32 -14.56 9.12
N LEU A 63 -16.36 -13.95 9.84
CA LEU A 63 -16.19 -14.06 11.29
C LEU A 63 -15.89 -12.69 11.94
N PRO A 64 -16.80 -11.71 11.87
CA PRO A 64 -16.49 -10.31 12.22
C PRO A 64 -15.98 -10.12 13.66
N ALA A 65 -16.54 -10.84 14.64
CA ALA A 65 -16.08 -10.75 16.04
C ALA A 65 -14.64 -11.27 16.22
N VAL A 66 -14.30 -12.37 15.53
CA VAL A 66 -12.94 -12.94 15.56
C VAL A 66 -11.97 -12.05 14.76
N ALA A 67 -12.44 -11.48 13.64
CA ALA A 67 -11.66 -10.62 12.77
C ALA A 67 -11.10 -9.40 13.50
N VAL A 68 -11.94 -8.70 14.26
CA VAL A 68 -11.51 -7.50 15.02
C VAL A 68 -10.47 -7.86 16.07
N ASP A 69 -10.75 -8.86 16.92
CA ASP A 69 -9.84 -9.22 18.02
C ASP A 69 -8.49 -9.73 17.49
N LEU A 70 -8.50 -10.65 16.52
CA LEU A 70 -7.26 -11.15 15.93
C LEU A 70 -6.47 -10.04 15.22
N THR A 71 -7.11 -9.20 14.43
CA THR A 71 -6.40 -8.15 13.67
C THR A 71 -5.73 -7.16 14.61
N LEU A 72 -6.41 -6.73 15.67
CA LEU A 72 -5.83 -5.83 16.68
C LEU A 72 -4.63 -6.46 17.40
N ARG A 73 -4.68 -7.76 17.70
CA ARG A 73 -3.54 -8.48 18.30
C ARG A 73 -2.36 -8.60 17.36
N LEU A 74 -2.61 -8.99 16.11
CA LEU A 74 -1.55 -9.19 15.11
C LEU A 74 -0.82 -7.88 14.77
N MET A 75 -1.52 -6.74 14.77
CA MET A 75 -0.89 -5.43 14.62
C MET A 75 0.09 -5.10 15.74
N GLY A 76 -0.20 -5.55 16.97
CA GLY A 76 0.65 -5.33 18.14
C GLY A 76 1.83 -6.30 18.25
N SER A 77 1.98 -7.23 17.30
CA SER A 77 3.04 -8.23 17.30
C SER A 77 4.43 -7.60 17.29
N THR A 78 5.39 -8.21 18.00
CA THR A 78 6.80 -7.82 17.89
C THR A 78 7.42 -8.25 16.57
N GLU A 79 6.85 -9.27 15.92
CA GLU A 79 7.33 -9.80 14.65
C GLU A 79 6.83 -8.98 13.46
N ARG A 80 7.76 -8.31 12.76
CA ARG A 80 7.43 -7.51 11.57
C ARG A 80 6.72 -8.31 10.46
N ALA A 81 7.00 -9.61 10.35
CA ALA A 81 6.34 -10.50 9.39
C ALA A 81 4.85 -10.66 9.68
N VAL A 82 4.48 -10.72 10.97
CA VAL A 82 3.09 -10.79 11.41
C VAL A 82 2.40 -9.45 11.16
N ARG A 83 3.04 -8.32 11.50
CA ARG A 83 2.47 -6.99 11.22
C ARG A 83 2.28 -6.73 9.72
N ALA A 84 3.23 -7.15 8.89
CA ALA A 84 3.12 -7.11 7.43
C ALA A 84 1.99 -8.01 6.89
N MET A 85 1.83 -9.23 7.41
CA MET A 85 0.70 -10.11 7.05
C MET A 85 -0.63 -9.42 7.39
N THR A 86 -0.66 -8.71 8.51
CA THR A 86 -1.85 -8.01 8.99
C THR A 86 -2.29 -6.90 8.04
N VAL A 87 -1.37 -6.25 7.32
CA VAL A 87 -1.73 -5.32 6.23
C VAL A 87 -2.62 -6.02 5.21
N ALA A 88 -2.26 -7.22 4.75
CA ALA A 88 -3.05 -7.96 3.77
C ALA A 88 -4.40 -8.43 4.33
N VAL A 89 -4.45 -8.80 5.62
CA VAL A 89 -5.72 -9.09 6.32
C VAL A 89 -6.62 -7.86 6.31
N ILE A 90 -6.11 -6.70 6.72
CA ILE A 90 -6.87 -5.44 6.76
C ILE A 90 -7.32 -5.04 5.35
N ALA A 91 -6.46 -5.12 4.34
CA ALA A 91 -6.80 -4.81 2.95
C ALA A 91 -7.99 -5.65 2.47
N ARG A 92 -8.01 -6.94 2.87
CA ARG A 92 -9.12 -7.84 2.54
C ARG A 92 -10.42 -7.46 3.25
N LEU A 93 -10.36 -7.16 4.54
CA LEU A 93 -11.53 -6.83 5.35
C LEU A 93 -12.10 -5.43 5.03
N ALA A 94 -11.23 -4.50 4.60
CA ALA A 94 -11.61 -3.15 4.18
C ALA A 94 -12.60 -3.12 3.01
N ARG A 95 -12.75 -4.20 2.24
CA ARG A 95 -13.72 -4.28 1.14
C ARG A 95 -15.19 -4.13 1.56
N TYR A 96 -15.51 -4.32 2.84
CA TYR A 96 -16.90 -4.24 3.33
C TYR A 96 -17.13 -3.13 4.35
N GLN A 97 -16.13 -2.87 5.20
CA GLN A 97 -16.22 -1.88 6.26
C GLN A 97 -14.96 -0.99 6.25
N PRO A 98 -14.74 -0.24 5.15
CA PRO A 98 -13.47 0.44 4.94
C PRO A 98 -13.15 1.45 6.05
N GLY A 99 -14.15 2.14 6.62
CA GLY A 99 -13.94 3.11 7.70
C GLY A 99 -13.18 2.55 8.91
N MET A 100 -13.62 1.41 9.45
CA MET A 100 -12.98 0.79 10.62
C MET A 100 -11.55 0.32 10.31
N TRP A 101 -11.37 -0.30 9.14
CA TRP A 101 -10.10 -0.91 8.76
C TRP A 101 -9.06 0.11 8.31
N VAL A 102 -9.48 1.26 7.78
CA VAL A 102 -8.58 2.37 7.44
C VAL A 102 -7.96 2.99 8.69
N GLU A 103 -8.77 3.28 9.72
CA GLU A 103 -8.25 3.81 10.99
C GLU A 103 -7.24 2.85 11.62
N THR A 104 -7.55 1.56 11.52
CA THR A 104 -6.68 0.47 11.96
C THR A 104 -5.37 0.44 11.15
N ALA A 105 -5.44 0.61 9.83
CA ALA A 105 -4.28 0.65 8.94
C ALA A 105 -3.34 1.84 9.21
N LEU A 106 -3.85 2.97 9.72
CA LEU A 106 -3.03 4.13 10.07
C LEU A 106 -1.96 3.79 11.12
N HIS A 107 -2.20 2.79 11.98
CA HIS A 107 -1.18 2.30 12.90
C HIS A 107 0.00 1.67 12.15
N LEU A 108 -0.28 0.82 11.16
CA LEU A 108 0.75 0.14 10.33
C LEU A 108 1.43 1.09 9.34
N ILE A 109 0.73 2.13 8.87
CA ILE A 109 1.34 3.23 8.09
C ILE A 109 2.37 3.99 8.94
N ASN A 110 2.18 4.01 10.26
CA ASN A 110 3.10 4.61 11.22
C ASN A 110 4.06 3.62 11.87
N ASP A 111 4.12 2.37 11.42
CA ASP A 111 5.02 1.35 11.96
C ASP A 111 6.48 1.83 11.94
N ASP A 112 7.31 1.32 12.84
CA ASP A 112 8.73 1.65 12.87
C ASP A 112 9.52 0.91 11.78
N ASP A 113 9.06 -0.27 11.36
CA ASP A 113 9.65 -1.03 10.26
C ASP A 113 9.19 -0.46 8.90
N TRP A 114 10.17 -0.13 8.05
CA TRP A 114 9.89 0.50 6.76
C TRP A 114 9.16 -0.42 5.79
N GLU A 115 9.40 -1.74 5.86
CA GLU A 115 8.80 -2.73 4.95
C GLU A 115 7.32 -2.89 5.28
N VAL A 116 6.96 -2.85 6.57
CA VAL A 116 5.55 -2.84 7.02
C VAL A 116 4.85 -1.59 6.53
N ARG A 117 5.49 -0.41 6.69
CA ARG A 117 4.94 0.86 6.16
C ARG A 117 4.78 0.83 4.63
N ASP A 118 5.72 0.20 3.92
CA ASP A 118 5.66 0.09 2.47
C ASP A 118 4.45 -0.71 2.01
N LEU A 119 4.21 -1.86 2.65
CA LEU A 119 3.01 -2.66 2.39
C LEU A 119 1.74 -1.90 2.77
N ALA A 120 1.72 -1.24 3.93
CA ALA A 120 0.55 -0.52 4.41
C ALA A 120 0.14 0.66 3.52
N ALA A 121 1.09 1.25 2.77
CA ALA A 121 0.79 2.29 1.80
C ALA A 121 -0.10 1.81 0.64
N HIS A 122 -0.13 0.51 0.40
CA HIS A 122 -0.97 -0.15 -0.60
C HIS A 122 -2.27 -0.70 -0.02
N ILE A 123 -2.72 -0.30 1.18
CA ILE A 123 -3.87 -0.94 1.84
C ILE A 123 -5.16 -0.98 1.02
N PHE A 124 -5.38 0.00 0.14
CA PHE A 124 -6.54 0.06 -0.74
C PHE A 124 -6.40 -0.79 -1.99
N ASP A 125 -5.17 -1.14 -2.32
CA ASP A 125 -4.81 -2.01 -3.43
C ASP A 125 -4.67 -3.43 -2.88
N THR A 126 -5.43 -4.38 -3.42
CA THR A 126 -5.12 -5.80 -3.16
C THR A 126 -3.80 -6.17 -3.84
N PRO A 127 -2.89 -6.89 -3.18
CA PRO A 127 -1.64 -7.34 -3.83
C PRO A 127 -1.86 -8.30 -5.00
N ASP A 128 -2.93 -9.11 -4.94
CA ASP A 128 -3.14 -10.24 -5.85
C ASP A 128 -4.41 -10.10 -6.70
N ALA A 129 -4.38 -9.29 -7.76
CA ALA A 129 -5.33 -9.29 -8.89
C ALA A 129 -6.85 -9.21 -8.64
N GLY A 130 -7.33 -9.30 -7.40
CA GLY A 130 -8.72 -9.31 -7.02
C GLY A 130 -9.22 -7.95 -6.58
N ASP A 131 -10.49 -7.88 -6.22
CA ASP A 131 -11.17 -6.65 -5.84
C ASP A 131 -10.69 -6.16 -4.44
N GLY A 132 -10.09 -4.97 -4.39
CA GLY A 132 -9.72 -4.24 -3.17
C GLY A 132 -10.79 -3.25 -2.74
N ALA A 133 -10.52 -2.49 -1.68
CA ALA A 133 -11.50 -1.51 -1.17
C ALA A 133 -11.89 -0.45 -2.20
N ALA A 134 -10.96 -0.09 -3.11
CA ALA A 134 -11.21 0.84 -4.21
C ALA A 134 -12.26 0.33 -5.20
N ASP A 135 -12.35 -0.99 -5.42
CA ASP A 135 -13.30 -1.59 -6.36
C ASP A 135 -14.76 -1.53 -5.87
N PHE A 136 -14.95 -1.47 -4.55
CA PHE A 136 -16.29 -1.40 -3.93
C PHE A 136 -16.65 -0.01 -3.41
N HIS A 137 -15.65 0.76 -2.96
CA HIS A 137 -15.84 1.99 -2.18
C HIS A 137 -14.98 3.14 -2.72
N LEU A 138 -14.82 3.24 -4.05
CA LEU A 138 -13.90 4.20 -4.68
C LEU A 138 -14.04 5.62 -4.12
N GLN A 139 -15.26 6.13 -3.96
CA GLN A 139 -15.46 7.50 -3.46
C GLN A 139 -14.94 7.68 -2.03
N PHE A 140 -15.25 6.74 -1.12
CA PHE A 140 -14.73 6.77 0.25
C PHE A 140 -13.21 6.73 0.27
N VAL A 141 -12.60 5.87 -0.57
CA VAL A 141 -11.14 5.77 -0.65
C VAL A 141 -10.54 7.06 -1.21
N CYS A 142 -11.15 7.66 -2.24
CA CYS A 142 -10.71 8.95 -2.75
C CYS A 142 -10.75 10.04 -1.68
N ASP A 143 -11.86 10.16 -0.94
CA ASP A 143 -12.00 11.15 0.14
C ASP A 143 -10.93 10.94 1.21
N THR A 144 -10.70 9.68 1.61
CA THR A 144 -9.65 9.31 2.56
C THR A 144 -8.26 9.69 2.09
N VAL A 145 -7.92 9.43 0.82
CA VAL A 145 -6.60 9.76 0.28
C VAL A 145 -6.43 11.27 0.16
N THR A 146 -7.48 12.01 -0.20
CA THR A 146 -7.45 13.49 -0.18
C THR A 146 -7.14 14.03 1.22
N ASP A 147 -7.72 13.44 2.27
CA ASP A 147 -7.40 13.80 3.65
C ASP A 147 -5.95 13.42 4.03
N TRP A 148 -5.46 12.27 3.53
CA TRP A 148 -4.09 11.83 3.79
C TRP A 148 -3.04 12.75 3.15
N VAL A 149 -3.31 13.31 1.98
CA VAL A 149 -2.39 14.20 1.25
C VAL A 149 -2.05 15.48 2.04
N ILE A 150 -2.96 15.97 2.87
CA ILE A 150 -2.77 17.18 3.69
C ILE A 150 -2.47 16.87 5.16
N ASN A 151 -2.28 15.59 5.51
CA ASN A 151 -2.11 15.17 6.89
C ASN A 151 -0.82 15.77 7.50
N PRO A 152 -0.80 16.21 8.77
CA PRO A 152 0.41 16.75 9.40
C PRO A 152 1.56 15.73 9.47
N ASN A 153 1.26 14.43 9.49
CA ASN A 153 2.26 13.37 9.55
C ASN A 153 2.75 12.99 8.14
N GLU A 154 4.05 13.14 7.91
CA GLU A 154 4.68 12.81 6.62
C GLU A 154 4.58 11.33 6.24
N ARG A 155 4.49 10.39 7.20
CA ARG A 155 4.32 8.94 6.90
C ARG A 155 2.96 8.68 6.26
N ILE A 156 1.93 9.39 6.69
CA ILE A 156 0.58 9.31 6.11
C ILE A 156 0.55 9.98 4.72
N ARG A 157 1.13 11.17 4.58
CA ARG A 157 1.25 11.83 3.26
C ARG A 157 2.05 10.98 2.28
N ARG A 158 3.10 10.32 2.74
CA ARG A 158 3.88 9.35 1.95
C ARG A 158 3.02 8.19 1.50
N ALA A 159 2.21 7.61 2.39
CA ALA A 159 1.32 6.50 2.07
C ALA A 159 0.29 6.88 1.00
N ALA A 160 -0.21 8.13 1.05
CA ALA A 160 -1.13 8.65 0.05
C ALA A 160 -0.59 8.55 -1.38
N SER A 161 0.73 8.68 -1.57
CA SER A 161 1.35 8.61 -2.90
C SER A 161 1.31 7.21 -3.53
N HIS A 162 1.10 6.16 -2.75
CA HIS A 162 0.99 4.77 -3.23
C HIS A 162 -0.43 4.23 -3.10
N ALA A 163 -1.27 4.87 -2.29
CA ALA A 163 -2.69 4.58 -2.24
C ALA A 163 -3.33 4.73 -3.63
N LEU A 164 -4.15 3.76 -4.05
CA LEU A 164 -4.82 3.72 -5.36
C LEU A 164 -3.85 3.67 -6.57
N LEU A 165 -2.54 3.51 -6.37
CA LEU A 165 -1.60 3.47 -7.49
C LEU A 165 -1.88 2.28 -8.39
N ARG A 166 -2.14 1.10 -7.82
CA ARG A 166 -2.50 -0.09 -8.60
C ARG A 166 -3.82 0.13 -9.32
N TYR A 167 -4.81 0.69 -8.64
CA TYR A 167 -6.10 1.04 -9.24
C TYR A 167 -5.90 1.98 -10.46
N ALA A 168 -5.14 3.06 -10.33
CA ALA A 168 -4.85 3.98 -11.43
C ALA A 168 -4.08 3.31 -12.60
N VAL A 169 -3.17 2.37 -12.31
CA VAL A 169 -2.47 1.60 -13.36
C VAL A 169 -3.46 0.77 -14.17
N CYS A 170 -4.42 0.11 -13.51
CA CYS A 170 -5.42 -0.76 -14.13
C CYS A 170 -6.59 0.00 -14.79
N HIS A 171 -6.96 1.19 -14.28
CA HIS A 171 -8.11 1.98 -14.73
C HIS A 171 -7.64 3.28 -15.37
N ALA A 172 -7.48 3.28 -16.71
CA ALA A 172 -6.91 4.39 -17.46
C ALA A 172 -7.69 5.70 -17.30
N GLU A 173 -9.02 5.61 -17.22
CA GLU A 173 -9.94 6.72 -17.00
C GLU A 173 -9.77 7.38 -15.62
N PHE A 174 -9.23 6.67 -14.63
CA PHE A 174 -9.04 7.17 -13.28
C PHE A 174 -7.72 7.92 -13.09
N ARG A 175 -6.74 7.71 -13.96
CA ARG A 175 -5.37 8.27 -13.83
C ARG A 175 -5.33 9.79 -13.65
N PRO A 176 -6.09 10.60 -14.41
CA PRO A 176 -6.08 12.05 -14.21
C PRO A 176 -6.55 12.45 -12.81
N ARG A 177 -7.64 11.84 -12.31
CA ARG A 177 -8.16 12.09 -10.97
C ARG A 177 -7.14 11.72 -9.89
N TRP A 178 -6.45 10.59 -10.05
CA TRP A 178 -5.40 10.19 -9.12
C TRP A 178 -4.25 11.21 -9.08
N LEU A 179 -3.80 11.71 -10.23
CA LEU A 179 -2.78 12.76 -10.29
C LEU A 179 -3.26 14.07 -9.64
N ASP A 180 -4.48 14.50 -9.90
CA ASP A 180 -5.07 15.71 -9.32
C ASP A 180 -5.12 15.62 -7.78
N MET A 181 -5.45 14.45 -7.22
CA MET A 181 -5.47 14.23 -5.77
C MET A 181 -4.09 14.37 -5.14
N LEU A 182 -3.04 13.89 -5.82
CA LEU A 182 -1.67 13.90 -5.30
C LEU A 182 -0.89 15.17 -5.60
N ASP A 183 -1.49 16.09 -6.36
CA ASP A 183 -0.87 17.35 -6.77
C ASP A 183 -0.23 18.14 -5.60
N PRO A 184 -0.83 18.25 -4.40
CA PRO A 184 -0.19 18.96 -3.28
C PRO A 184 1.15 18.35 -2.83
N LEU A 185 1.37 17.05 -3.04
CA LEU A 185 2.60 16.36 -2.62
C LEU A 185 3.82 16.77 -3.45
N ILE A 186 3.61 17.45 -4.58
CA ILE A 186 4.69 17.86 -5.48
C ILE A 186 5.64 18.88 -4.88
N THR A 187 5.10 19.73 -4.02
CA THR A 187 5.78 20.78 -3.27
C THR A 187 5.74 20.49 -1.77
N ASP A 188 5.57 19.22 -1.40
CA ASP A 188 5.60 18.82 0.01
C ASP A 188 6.90 19.26 0.65
N THR A 189 6.86 19.76 1.88
CA THR A 189 8.06 20.15 2.63
C THR A 189 8.99 18.96 2.92
N SER A 190 8.43 17.75 3.06
CA SER A 190 9.18 16.53 3.34
C SER A 190 9.77 15.95 2.06
N GLU A 191 11.09 15.85 2.02
CA GLU A 191 11.80 15.15 0.95
C GLU A 191 11.33 13.69 0.82
N TYR A 192 11.08 13.01 1.96
CA TYR A 192 10.59 11.63 1.98
C TYR A 192 9.28 11.46 1.19
N VAL A 193 8.35 12.41 1.34
CA VAL A 193 7.07 12.42 0.62
C VAL A 193 7.28 12.68 -0.88
N ARG A 194 8.11 13.68 -1.24
CA ARG A 194 8.42 13.99 -2.65
C ARG A 194 9.05 12.80 -3.37
N PHE A 195 9.99 12.10 -2.73
CA PHE A 195 10.61 10.89 -3.29
C PHE A 195 9.58 9.78 -3.51
N SER A 196 8.66 9.60 -2.56
CA SER A 196 7.60 8.60 -2.67
C SER A 196 6.64 8.91 -3.82
N LEU A 197 6.27 10.18 -4.01
CA LEU A 197 5.47 10.61 -5.16
C LEU A 197 6.19 10.29 -6.48
N VAL A 198 7.48 10.62 -6.58
CA VAL A 198 8.27 10.32 -7.78
C VAL A 198 8.35 8.82 -8.06
N SER A 199 8.48 7.98 -7.04
CA SER A 199 8.40 6.52 -7.19
C SER A 199 7.06 6.09 -7.81
N ALA A 200 5.95 6.60 -7.30
CA ALA A 200 4.62 6.29 -7.79
C ALA A 200 4.39 6.80 -9.23
N LEU A 201 4.83 8.01 -9.56
CA LEU A 201 4.78 8.58 -10.91
C LEU A 201 5.57 7.75 -11.92
N ARG A 202 6.73 7.20 -11.54
CA ARG A 202 7.49 6.28 -12.42
C ARG A 202 6.70 5.00 -12.70
N THR A 203 6.02 4.45 -11.69
CA THR A 203 5.17 3.26 -11.84
C THR A 203 4.01 3.55 -12.77
N LEU A 204 3.27 4.65 -12.54
CA LEU A 204 2.18 5.06 -13.42
C LEU A 204 2.67 5.36 -14.84
N GLY A 205 3.83 6.00 -14.98
CA GLY A 205 4.41 6.36 -16.26
C GLY A 205 4.82 5.15 -17.13
N ARG A 206 5.12 3.99 -16.51
CA ARG A 206 5.31 2.75 -17.28
C ARG A 206 4.02 2.29 -17.96
N ALA A 207 2.87 2.60 -17.37
CA ALA A 207 1.54 2.35 -17.93
C ALA A 207 1.06 3.48 -18.87
N ASP A 208 1.35 4.74 -18.54
CA ASP A 208 0.90 5.93 -19.28
C ASP A 208 1.93 7.06 -19.26
N GLY A 209 2.94 6.94 -20.12
CA GLY A 209 4.02 7.92 -20.17
C GLY A 209 3.61 9.32 -20.63
N PRO A 210 2.79 9.48 -21.69
CA PRO A 210 2.36 10.80 -22.12
C PRO A 210 1.62 11.56 -21.03
N LEU A 211 0.73 10.90 -20.27
CA LEU A 211 0.01 11.54 -19.17
C LEU A 211 0.96 12.06 -18.09
N VAL A 212 1.88 11.22 -17.61
CA VAL A 212 2.84 11.60 -16.56
C VAL A 212 3.78 12.71 -17.04
N LEU A 213 4.26 12.65 -18.28
CA LEU A 213 5.11 13.72 -18.84
C LEU A 213 4.37 15.06 -18.93
N ASN A 214 3.09 15.04 -19.34
CA ASN A 214 2.28 16.25 -19.40
C ASN A 214 1.99 16.83 -18.00
N TYR A 215 1.73 15.96 -17.02
CA TYR A 215 1.59 16.36 -15.62
C TYR A 215 2.89 16.99 -15.07
N MET A 216 4.04 16.36 -15.34
CA MET A 216 5.33 16.91 -14.94
C MET A 216 5.57 18.27 -15.60
N GLU A 217 5.24 18.42 -16.88
CA GLU A 217 5.37 19.67 -17.61
C GLU A 217 4.52 20.79 -17.00
N SER A 218 3.25 20.51 -16.68
CA SER A 218 2.33 21.49 -16.10
C SER A 218 2.75 21.90 -14.68
N ALA A 219 3.46 21.03 -13.97
CA ALA A 219 3.97 21.28 -12.64
C ALA A 219 5.24 22.14 -12.58
N LEU A 220 6.04 22.24 -13.66
CA LEU A 220 7.38 22.86 -13.65
C LEU A 220 7.42 24.26 -12.99
N ASN A 221 6.39 25.07 -13.24
CA ASN A 221 6.32 26.44 -12.73
C ASN A 221 5.96 26.53 -11.24
N ARG A 222 5.51 25.42 -10.63
CA ARG A 222 5.13 25.32 -9.22
C ARG A 222 6.19 24.65 -8.37
N LEU A 223 7.16 23.97 -8.98
CA LEU A 223 8.22 23.28 -8.26
C LEU A 223 9.14 24.27 -7.52
N THR A 224 9.45 23.98 -6.27
CA THR A 224 10.60 24.57 -5.57
C THR A 224 11.90 23.98 -6.14
N ASP A 225 13.05 24.59 -5.83
CA ASP A 225 14.34 24.05 -6.28
C ASP A 225 14.59 22.64 -5.72
N GLU A 226 14.19 22.37 -4.48
CA GLU A 226 14.26 21.04 -3.87
C GLU A 226 13.32 20.03 -4.55
N SER A 227 12.11 20.47 -4.96
CA SER A 227 11.21 19.62 -5.73
C SER A 227 11.76 19.31 -7.12
N ARG A 228 12.44 20.26 -7.78
CA ARG A 228 13.06 20.04 -9.10
C ARG A 228 14.11 18.94 -9.06
N GLU A 229 14.95 18.91 -8.03
CA GLU A 229 15.97 17.88 -7.86
C GLU A 229 15.35 16.49 -7.77
N VAL A 230 14.31 16.33 -6.94
CA VAL A 230 13.60 15.04 -6.81
C VAL A 230 12.87 14.69 -8.11
N PHE A 231 12.27 15.67 -8.78
CA PHE A 231 11.55 15.47 -10.06
C PHE A 231 12.45 14.97 -11.19
N ARG A 232 13.71 15.42 -11.25
CA ARG A 232 14.71 14.90 -12.20
C ARG A 232 14.84 13.39 -12.09
N LEU A 233 14.67 12.82 -10.90
CA LEU A 233 14.77 11.38 -10.69
C LEU A 233 13.63 10.64 -11.42
N THR A 234 12.43 11.20 -11.52
CA THR A 234 11.29 10.58 -12.24
C THR A 234 11.62 10.24 -13.69
N LEU A 235 12.52 11.00 -14.31
CA LEU A 235 12.99 10.83 -15.68
C LEU A 235 14.04 9.70 -15.83
N ASP A 236 13.81 8.57 -15.15
CA ASP A 236 14.62 7.35 -15.23
C ASP A 236 14.72 6.84 -16.68
N HIS A 237 15.84 6.22 -17.01
CA HIS A 237 16.18 5.68 -18.31
C HIS A 237 15.14 4.69 -18.84
N ALA A 238 14.53 3.85 -18.01
CA ALA A 238 13.53 2.88 -18.47
C ALA A 238 12.19 3.54 -18.88
N PHE A 239 11.74 4.52 -18.08
CA PHE A 239 10.53 5.30 -18.37
C PHE A 239 10.71 6.19 -19.61
N THR A 240 11.87 6.84 -19.70
CA THR A 240 12.14 7.85 -20.72
C THR A 240 12.72 7.30 -22.02
N ALA A 241 13.16 6.03 -22.07
CA ALA A 241 13.59 5.38 -23.30
C ALA A 241 12.52 5.40 -24.39
N LYS A 242 11.23 5.43 -24.00
CA LYS A 242 10.10 5.56 -24.94
C LYS A 242 9.87 6.99 -25.43
N TYR A 243 10.41 8.00 -24.74
CA TYR A 243 10.15 9.43 -24.98
C TYR A 243 11.41 10.30 -24.82
N PRO A 244 12.50 10.03 -25.56
CA PRO A 244 13.80 10.67 -25.36
C PRO A 244 13.80 12.19 -25.62
N GLU A 245 13.00 12.66 -26.58
CA GLU A 245 12.88 14.09 -26.90
C GLU A 245 12.19 14.87 -25.79
N ARG A 246 11.01 14.41 -25.35
CA ARG A 246 10.26 15.01 -24.23
C ARG A 246 11.05 14.99 -22.93
N LYS A 247 11.82 13.93 -22.67
CA LYS A 247 12.78 13.88 -21.56
C LYS A 247 13.78 15.04 -21.63
N SER A 248 14.41 15.22 -22.79
CA SER A 248 15.46 16.23 -22.97
C SER A 248 14.91 17.64 -22.79
N GLU A 249 13.71 17.89 -23.30
CA GLU A 249 12.98 19.15 -23.11
C GLU A 249 12.69 19.43 -21.62
N LEU A 250 12.17 18.45 -20.88
CA LEU A 250 11.88 18.60 -19.46
C LEU A 250 13.16 18.79 -18.63
N LEU A 251 14.22 18.03 -18.92
CA LEU A 251 15.50 18.15 -18.21
C LEU A 251 16.18 19.51 -18.40
N ALA A 252 15.94 20.18 -19.54
CA ALA A 252 16.46 21.52 -19.80
C ALA A 252 15.71 22.62 -19.02
N ARG A 253 14.49 22.30 -18.53
CA ARG A 253 13.61 23.23 -17.80
C ARG A 253 13.59 22.98 -16.29
N LEU A 254 14.04 21.81 -15.84
CA LEU A 254 14.30 21.46 -14.44
C LEU A 254 15.66 21.99 -13.98
#